data_AF-A0A673B2G6-F1
#
_entry.id   AF-A0A673B2G6-F1
#
_cell.length_a   1.000
_cell.length_b   1.000
_cell.length_c   1.000
_cell.angle_alpha   90.00
_cell.angle_beta   90.00
_cell.angle_gamma   90.00
#
_symmetry.space_group_name_H-M   'P 1'
#
loop_
_entity.id
_entity.type
_entity.pdbx_description
1 polymer ?
#
loop_
_entity_poly.entity_id
_entity_poly.type
_entity_poly.pdbx_seq_one_letter_code
_entity_poly.pdbx_strand_id
1 'polypeptide(L)'
;MRSGGSDRTGGPLRRPAALLLVPVLVLVSLPAASALVEGLYCGTEVCYDVLGVTREAAKADIARAYRQLARRYHPDRFRPGEPGMEAETPESAQRKFLLIATAYETLKDEDTRRDYDYMLDHPEEYYQHYYAYYRRQLTPKVDVRVVILVTICAISIFQYYSWHSSYNEAINYLVTVPKYRIQATEIARQQGLLNRTKEKGKNRRSKEEIREQEEEKPNLSDLLLCQIVLCPYYVTTYVAWSVSWFYRFTVRRDHYGDQEKLYLIRRNMRMSQSQFDSLDENTRETFLKKQLWIKEKYEIYRQEQEEEMKVKMATDPRMKRYRRWMKNEGPGRLTFIDD
;
A
#
# COMPACT_ATOMS: atom_id res chain seq x y z
N MET A 1 -20.53 -20.53 -91.26
CA MET A 1 -20.01 -19.33 -90.56
C MET A 1 -21.04 -18.90 -89.52
N ARG A 2 -20.63 -18.79 -88.24
CA ARG A 2 -21.30 -18.15 -87.07
C ARG A 2 -22.68 -18.70 -86.68
N SER A 3 -22.86 -19.41 -85.55
CA SER A 3 -22.66 -19.09 -84.11
C SER A 3 -23.98 -18.73 -83.41
N GLY A 4 -24.32 -19.51 -82.38
CA GLY A 4 -24.94 -19.02 -81.14
C GLY A 4 -26.47 -19.08 -81.05
N GLY A 5 -26.95 -19.58 -79.92
CA GLY A 5 -28.31 -19.27 -79.43
C GLY A 5 -28.99 -20.42 -78.72
N SER A 6 -28.85 -20.45 -77.39
CA SER A 6 -29.41 -21.42 -76.44
C SER A 6 -30.94 -21.35 -76.31
N ASP A 7 -31.51 -22.53 -76.05
CA ASP A 7 -32.93 -22.88 -75.87
C ASP A 7 -33.71 -22.11 -74.79
N ARG A 8 -35.03 -22.02 -75.04
CA ARG A 8 -36.08 -21.68 -74.07
C ARG A 8 -37.15 -22.79 -74.04
N THR A 9 -37.63 -23.06 -72.82
CA THR A 9 -38.99 -23.47 -72.40
C THR A 9 -39.46 -24.92 -72.52
N GLY A 10 -39.99 -25.43 -71.39
CA GLY A 10 -41.10 -26.41 -71.34
C GLY A 10 -40.96 -27.51 -70.28
N GLY A 11 -41.70 -27.43 -69.15
CA GLY A 11 -42.01 -28.57 -68.26
C GLY A 11 -43.04 -29.54 -68.88
N PRO A 12 -43.78 -30.42 -68.15
CA PRO A 12 -43.90 -30.66 -66.70
C PRO A 12 -43.75 -32.18 -66.34
N LEU A 13 -43.78 -32.68 -65.09
CA LEU A 13 -44.99 -33.09 -64.34
C LEU A 13 -44.59 -33.73 -63.00
N ARG A 14 -45.30 -33.33 -61.94
CA ARG A 14 -45.22 -33.79 -60.55
C ARG A 14 -45.79 -35.20 -60.35
N ARG A 15 -45.23 -35.97 -59.41
CA ARG A 15 -45.97 -36.87 -58.50
C ARG A 15 -45.43 -36.78 -57.06
N PRO A 16 -46.26 -36.97 -56.03
CA PRO A 16 -46.01 -36.44 -54.68
C PRO A 16 -45.29 -37.45 -53.77
N ALA A 17 -44.25 -37.01 -53.06
CA ALA A 17 -43.67 -37.75 -51.95
C ALA A 17 -44.46 -37.43 -50.66
N ALA A 18 -45.07 -38.45 -50.08
CA ALA A 18 -45.69 -38.38 -48.77
C ALA A 18 -44.61 -38.20 -47.69
N LEU A 19 -44.65 -37.07 -46.99
CA LEU A 19 -43.87 -36.80 -45.78
C LEU A 19 -44.41 -37.66 -44.63
N LEU A 20 -43.70 -38.72 -44.27
CA LEU A 20 -43.84 -39.37 -42.96
C LEU A 20 -42.96 -38.61 -41.96
N LEU A 21 -43.59 -37.74 -41.16
CA LEU A 21 -43.00 -37.16 -39.95
C LEU A 21 -42.99 -38.24 -38.85
N VAL A 22 -41.85 -38.87 -38.62
CA VAL A 22 -41.58 -39.63 -37.39
C VAL A 22 -41.03 -38.65 -36.37
N PRO A 23 -41.66 -38.45 -35.19
CA PRO A 23 -41.04 -37.65 -34.15
C PRO A 23 -39.92 -38.50 -33.52
N VAL A 24 -38.68 -38.16 -33.82
CA VAL A 24 -37.53 -38.69 -33.07
C VAL A 24 -37.59 -38.04 -31.68
N LEU A 25 -38.15 -38.77 -30.72
CA LEU A 25 -38.05 -38.44 -29.30
C LEU A 25 -36.58 -38.63 -28.90
N VAL A 26 -35.76 -37.59 -29.09
CA VAL A 26 -34.43 -37.54 -28.50
C VAL A 26 -34.62 -37.40 -27.00
N LEU A 27 -34.63 -38.54 -26.29
CA LEU A 27 -34.35 -38.60 -24.87
C LEU A 27 -32.92 -38.07 -24.69
N VAL A 28 -32.79 -36.77 -24.52
CA VAL A 28 -31.57 -36.15 -24.00
C VAL A 28 -31.42 -36.69 -22.58
N SER A 29 -30.59 -37.72 -22.42
CA SER A 29 -30.07 -38.10 -21.12
C SER A 29 -29.30 -36.88 -20.60
N LEU A 30 -29.94 -36.10 -19.73
CA LEU A 30 -29.24 -35.11 -18.92
C LEU A 30 -28.10 -35.85 -18.21
N PRO A 31 -26.83 -35.49 -18.43
CA PRO A 31 -25.77 -36.00 -17.58
C PRO A 31 -26.16 -35.62 -16.15
N ALA A 32 -26.17 -36.61 -15.25
CA ALA A 32 -26.29 -36.35 -13.83
C ALA A 32 -25.30 -35.23 -13.51
N ALA A 33 -25.81 -34.10 -13.04
CA ALA A 33 -24.99 -32.96 -12.68
C ALA A 33 -23.99 -33.44 -11.63
N SER A 34 -22.77 -33.75 -12.05
CA SER A 34 -21.67 -34.00 -11.15
C SER A 34 -21.39 -32.65 -10.50
N ALA A 35 -21.97 -32.46 -9.33
CA ALA A 35 -21.75 -31.40 -8.34
C ALA A 35 -20.27 -31.13 -7.98
N LEU A 36 -19.35 -31.84 -8.61
CA LEU A 36 -17.92 -31.89 -8.32
C LEU A 36 -17.19 -30.90 -9.23
N VAL A 37 -16.40 -30.03 -8.60
CA VAL A 37 -15.68 -28.95 -9.28
C VAL A 37 -14.26 -29.42 -9.61
N GLU A 38 -13.92 -29.40 -10.91
CA GLU A 38 -12.57 -29.69 -11.37
C GLU A 38 -11.55 -28.70 -10.74
N GLY A 39 -10.52 -29.23 -10.07
CA GLY A 39 -9.50 -28.43 -9.37
C GLY A 39 -9.79 -28.13 -7.89
N LEU A 40 -10.95 -28.52 -7.35
CA LEU A 40 -11.29 -28.39 -5.92
C LEU A 40 -11.30 -29.76 -5.24
N TYR A 41 -10.68 -29.89 -4.06
CA TYR A 41 -10.58 -31.17 -3.33
C TYR A 41 -10.10 -32.32 -4.24
N CYS A 42 -10.91 -33.39 -4.40
CA CYS A 42 -10.61 -34.55 -5.25
C CYS A 42 -11.04 -34.38 -6.73
N GLY A 43 -11.35 -33.15 -7.17
CA GLY A 43 -11.73 -32.86 -8.55
C GLY A 43 -13.07 -33.48 -8.90
N THR A 44 -13.09 -34.35 -9.92
CA THR A 44 -14.31 -34.99 -10.43
C THR A 44 -14.70 -36.28 -9.69
N GLU A 45 -13.94 -36.69 -8.69
CA GLU A 45 -14.21 -37.88 -7.87
C GLU A 45 -14.60 -37.51 -6.43
N VAL A 46 -15.45 -38.32 -5.80
CA VAL A 46 -15.79 -38.13 -4.39
C VAL A 46 -14.65 -38.66 -3.52
N CYS A 47 -14.11 -37.86 -2.61
CA CYS A 47 -12.96 -38.22 -1.77
C CYS A 47 -13.20 -39.48 -0.91
N TYR A 48 -14.46 -39.71 -0.50
CA TYR A 48 -14.87 -40.93 0.20
C TYR A 48 -14.70 -42.18 -0.67
N ASP A 49 -15.12 -42.09 -1.94
CA ASP A 49 -15.03 -43.18 -2.92
C ASP A 49 -13.57 -43.45 -3.31
N VAL A 50 -12.75 -42.40 -3.44
CA VAL A 50 -11.29 -42.52 -3.68
C VAL A 50 -10.61 -43.37 -2.60
N LEU A 51 -11.01 -43.19 -1.33
CA LEU A 51 -10.49 -43.97 -0.21
C LEU A 51 -11.25 -45.29 0.03
N GLY A 52 -12.38 -45.50 -0.64
CA GLY A 52 -13.25 -46.67 -0.43
C GLY A 52 -13.88 -46.71 0.97
N VAL A 53 -14.20 -45.55 1.55
CA VAL A 53 -14.80 -45.43 2.89
C VAL A 53 -16.13 -44.69 2.81
N THR A 54 -17.03 -44.91 3.77
CA THR A 54 -18.32 -44.22 3.80
C THR A 54 -18.20 -42.84 4.45
N ARG A 55 -19.18 -41.95 4.22
CA ARG A 55 -19.27 -40.64 4.87
C ARG A 55 -19.35 -40.73 6.40
N GLU A 56 -19.77 -41.86 6.94
CA GLU A 56 -19.84 -42.12 8.39
C GLU A 56 -18.55 -42.71 8.98
N ALA A 57 -17.53 -42.98 8.15
CA ALA A 57 -16.30 -43.61 8.59
C ALA A 57 -15.57 -42.80 9.67
N ALA A 58 -15.07 -43.49 10.69
CA ALA A 58 -14.27 -42.87 11.73
C ALA A 58 -12.88 -42.48 11.20
N LYS A 59 -12.24 -41.48 11.83
CA LYS A 59 -10.87 -41.05 11.46
C LYS A 59 -9.86 -42.20 11.39
N ALA A 60 -10.01 -43.19 12.28
CA ALA A 60 -9.14 -44.35 12.32
C ALA A 60 -9.26 -45.23 11.05
N ASP A 61 -10.47 -45.37 10.51
CA ASP A 61 -10.74 -46.17 9.31
C ASP A 61 -10.28 -45.43 8.05
N ILE A 62 -10.52 -44.11 7.99
CA ILE A 62 -9.99 -43.23 6.94
C ILE A 62 -8.45 -43.32 6.89
N ALA A 63 -7.78 -43.22 8.04
CA ALA A 63 -6.33 -43.36 8.12
C ALA A 63 -5.83 -44.78 7.77
N ARG A 64 -6.63 -45.82 8.03
CA ARG A 64 -6.29 -47.21 7.66
C ARG A 64 -6.37 -47.41 6.15
N ALA A 65 -7.47 -46.97 5.54
CA ALA A 65 -7.72 -47.04 4.10
C ALA A 65 -6.64 -46.27 3.33
N TYR A 66 -6.33 -45.04 3.75
CA TYR A 66 -5.24 -44.25 3.19
C TYR A 66 -3.90 -45.01 3.23
N ARG A 67 -3.49 -45.55 4.39
CA ARG A 67 -2.21 -46.29 4.49
C ARG A 67 -2.17 -47.53 3.59
N GLN A 68 -3.29 -48.21 3.39
CA GLN A 68 -3.37 -49.37 2.52
C GLN A 68 -3.21 -48.97 1.05
N LEU A 69 -3.98 -47.97 0.61
CA LEU A 69 -3.95 -47.47 -0.77
C LEU A 69 -2.62 -46.79 -1.10
N ALA A 70 -2.11 -45.95 -0.20
CA ALA A 70 -0.82 -45.28 -0.36
C ALA A 70 0.33 -46.28 -0.55
N ARG A 71 0.32 -47.42 0.15
CA ARG A 71 1.34 -48.48 -0.03
C ARG A 71 1.23 -49.21 -1.37
N ARG A 72 0.01 -49.32 -1.91
CA ARG A 72 -0.28 -50.00 -3.18
C ARG A 72 0.10 -49.13 -4.38
N TYR A 73 -0.20 -47.83 -4.29
CA TYR A 73 0.03 -46.84 -5.35
C TYR A 73 1.33 -46.05 -5.19
N HIS A 74 2.18 -46.37 -4.20
CA HIS A 74 3.46 -45.70 -4.01
C HIS A 74 4.38 -45.92 -5.22
N PRO A 75 5.03 -44.89 -5.78
CA PRO A 75 5.86 -45.02 -6.97
C PRO A 75 6.98 -46.07 -6.81
N ASP A 76 7.62 -46.13 -5.63
CA ASP A 76 8.71 -47.10 -5.38
C ASP A 76 8.24 -48.56 -5.23
N ARG A 77 6.95 -48.79 -4.96
CA ARG A 77 6.40 -50.13 -4.70
C ARG A 77 5.52 -50.63 -5.82
N PHE A 78 4.99 -49.73 -6.64
CA PHE A 78 4.10 -50.04 -7.73
C PHE A 78 4.80 -50.95 -8.76
N ARG A 79 4.13 -52.04 -9.12
CA ARG A 79 4.57 -52.95 -10.18
C ARG A 79 3.41 -53.15 -11.17
N PRO A 80 3.60 -52.82 -12.46
CA PRO A 80 2.59 -53.09 -13.48
C PRO A 80 2.27 -54.59 -13.53
N GLY A 81 1.00 -54.95 -13.65
CA GLY A 81 0.55 -56.35 -13.77
C GLY A 81 0.26 -57.09 -12.45
N GLU A 82 0.21 -56.40 -11.31
CA GLU A 82 -0.37 -56.98 -10.09
C GLU A 82 -1.90 -57.21 -10.25
N PRO A 83 -2.48 -58.25 -9.62
CA PRO A 83 -3.91 -58.53 -9.70
C PRO A 83 -4.76 -57.30 -9.33
N GLY A 84 -5.62 -56.87 -10.26
CA GLY A 84 -6.46 -55.68 -10.11
C GLY A 84 -5.78 -54.34 -10.42
N MET A 85 -4.56 -54.34 -10.96
CA MET A 85 -3.80 -53.16 -11.41
C MET A 85 -3.30 -53.32 -12.86
N GLU A 86 -3.87 -54.28 -13.60
CA GLU A 86 -3.45 -54.67 -14.95
C GLU A 86 -3.63 -53.55 -15.98
N ALA A 87 -4.57 -52.63 -15.73
CA ALA A 87 -4.84 -51.46 -16.56
C ALA A 87 -4.03 -50.22 -16.16
N GLU A 88 -3.18 -50.30 -15.12
CA GLU A 88 -2.49 -49.14 -14.57
C GLU A 88 -1.03 -49.02 -15.04
N THR A 89 -0.69 -47.84 -15.55
CA THR A 89 0.69 -47.44 -15.86
C THR A 89 1.33 -46.73 -14.65
N PRO A 90 2.68 -46.66 -14.58
CA PRO A 90 3.37 -45.91 -13.52
C PRO A 90 2.89 -44.45 -13.39
N GLU A 91 2.60 -43.79 -14.50
CA GLU A 91 2.05 -42.43 -14.52
C GLU A 91 0.64 -42.37 -13.92
N SER A 92 -0.22 -43.34 -14.27
CA SER A 92 -1.58 -43.40 -13.71
C SER A 92 -1.57 -43.70 -12.21
N ALA A 93 -0.65 -44.55 -11.74
CA ALA A 93 -0.46 -44.86 -10.34
C ALA A 93 -0.01 -43.62 -9.55
N GLN A 94 0.88 -42.80 -10.12
CA GLN A 94 1.29 -41.53 -9.51
C GLN A 94 0.12 -40.55 -9.39
N ARG A 95 -0.72 -40.40 -10.43
CA ARG A 95 -1.91 -39.55 -10.37
C ARG A 95 -2.90 -40.05 -9.30
N LYS A 96 -3.14 -41.36 -9.23
CA LYS A 96 -3.99 -41.95 -8.18
C LYS A 96 -3.40 -41.75 -6.80
N PHE A 97 -2.08 -41.89 -6.63
CA PHE A 97 -1.42 -41.63 -5.36
C PHE A 97 -1.63 -40.18 -4.89
N LEU A 98 -1.47 -39.20 -5.78
CA LEU A 98 -1.76 -37.80 -5.48
C LEU A 98 -3.24 -37.60 -5.10
N LEU A 99 -4.16 -38.21 -5.84
CA LEU A 99 -5.59 -38.13 -5.55
C LEU A 99 -5.94 -38.74 -4.18
N ILE A 100 -5.36 -39.90 -3.85
CA ILE A 100 -5.49 -40.56 -2.53
C ILE A 100 -4.94 -39.67 -1.41
N ALA A 101 -3.82 -38.98 -1.64
CA ALA A 101 -3.26 -38.04 -0.68
C ALA A 101 -4.20 -36.85 -0.46
N THR A 102 -4.71 -36.23 -1.52
CA THR A 102 -5.66 -35.12 -1.44
C THR A 102 -6.97 -35.53 -0.74
N ALA A 103 -7.48 -36.73 -1.04
CA ALA A 103 -8.66 -37.28 -0.37
C ALA A 103 -8.44 -37.44 1.14
N TYR A 104 -7.28 -37.99 1.53
CA TYR A 104 -6.93 -38.12 2.93
C TYR A 104 -6.75 -36.77 3.61
N GLU A 105 -6.05 -35.81 3.00
CA GLU A 105 -5.88 -34.46 3.55
C GLU A 105 -7.21 -33.75 3.76
N THR A 106 -8.14 -33.90 2.82
CA THR A 106 -9.51 -33.34 2.90
C THR A 106 -10.30 -33.96 4.04
N LEU A 107 -10.23 -35.29 4.22
CA LEU A 107 -11.07 -36.03 5.17
C LEU A 107 -10.44 -36.23 6.57
N LYS A 108 -9.14 -35.95 6.73
CA LYS A 108 -8.40 -36.17 7.98
C LYS A 108 -8.79 -35.20 9.10
N ASP A 109 -8.95 -33.92 8.76
CA ASP A 109 -9.34 -32.89 9.71
C ASP A 109 -10.86 -32.70 9.71
N GLU A 110 -11.46 -32.54 10.89
CA GLU A 110 -12.92 -32.44 11.03
C GLU A 110 -13.45 -31.19 10.36
N ASP A 111 -12.71 -30.09 10.48
CA ASP A 111 -13.14 -28.84 9.87
C ASP A 111 -13.09 -28.94 8.34
N THR A 112 -12.06 -29.56 7.74
CA THR A 112 -11.96 -29.69 6.27
C THR A 112 -12.98 -30.70 5.75
N ARG A 113 -13.22 -31.78 6.51
CA ARG A 113 -14.25 -32.76 6.23
C ARG A 113 -15.64 -32.12 6.27
N ARG A 114 -15.93 -31.27 7.25
CA ARG A 114 -17.21 -30.54 7.34
C ARG A 114 -17.43 -29.62 6.15
N ASP A 115 -16.41 -28.88 5.72
CA ASP A 115 -16.53 -28.00 4.54
C ASP A 115 -16.72 -28.82 3.25
N TYR A 116 -16.04 -29.97 3.14
CA TYR A 116 -16.21 -30.88 2.02
C TYR A 116 -17.61 -31.52 1.99
N ASP A 117 -18.10 -31.96 3.14
CA ASP A 117 -19.44 -32.50 3.33
C ASP A 117 -20.52 -31.46 2.99
N TYR A 118 -20.33 -30.22 3.44
CA TYR A 118 -21.21 -29.10 3.09
C TYR A 118 -21.19 -28.80 1.59
N MET A 119 -20.03 -28.92 0.92
CA MET A 119 -19.94 -28.82 -0.54
C MET A 119 -20.71 -29.92 -1.26
N LEU A 120 -20.65 -31.16 -0.78
CA LEU A 120 -21.42 -32.27 -1.35
C LEU A 120 -22.93 -32.07 -1.20
N ASP A 121 -23.37 -31.48 -0.09
CA ASP A 121 -24.79 -31.22 0.19
C ASP A 121 -25.33 -29.98 -0.55
N HIS A 122 -24.47 -28.99 -0.83
CA HIS A 122 -24.82 -27.69 -1.42
C HIS A 122 -23.98 -27.31 -2.65
N PRO A 123 -24.05 -28.08 -3.75
CA PRO A 123 -23.21 -27.84 -4.92
C PRO A 123 -23.49 -26.53 -5.67
N GLU A 124 -24.66 -25.93 -5.46
CA GLU A 124 -25.05 -24.63 -6.03
C GLU A 124 -24.18 -23.47 -5.53
N GLU A 125 -23.56 -23.59 -4.34
CA GLU A 125 -22.80 -22.50 -3.69
C GLU A 125 -21.33 -22.44 -4.11
N TYR A 126 -21.04 -22.59 -5.41
CA TYR A 126 -19.69 -22.66 -5.98
C TYR A 126 -18.68 -21.68 -5.36
N TYR A 127 -19.03 -20.38 -5.31
CA TYR A 127 -18.11 -19.35 -4.81
C TYR A 127 -17.79 -19.53 -3.32
N GLN A 128 -18.76 -19.95 -2.49
CA GLN A 128 -18.52 -20.12 -1.06
C GLN A 128 -17.51 -21.24 -0.81
N HIS A 129 -17.68 -22.39 -1.49
CA HIS A 129 -16.76 -23.53 -1.39
C HIS A 129 -15.38 -23.20 -1.93
N TYR A 130 -15.30 -22.46 -3.04
CA TYR A 130 -14.05 -21.94 -3.58
C TYR A 130 -13.32 -21.08 -2.53
N TYR A 131 -14.01 -20.09 -1.93
CA TYR A 131 -13.41 -19.23 -0.91
C TYR A 131 -13.02 -20.00 0.36
N ALA A 132 -13.81 -20.97 0.79
CA ALA A 132 -13.51 -21.79 1.97
C ALA A 132 -12.24 -22.63 1.76
N TYR A 133 -12.12 -23.30 0.62
CA TYR A 133 -10.95 -24.10 0.24
C TYR A 133 -9.67 -23.25 0.19
N TYR A 134 -9.70 -22.13 -0.56
CA TYR A 134 -8.52 -21.27 -0.71
C TYR A 134 -8.14 -20.57 0.58
N ARG A 135 -9.11 -20.15 1.39
CA ARG A 135 -8.82 -19.56 2.70
C ARG A 135 -8.00 -20.53 3.53
N ARG A 136 -8.38 -21.80 3.61
CA ARG A 136 -7.64 -22.77 4.44
C ARG A 136 -6.21 -23.01 3.98
N GLN A 137 -5.97 -23.02 2.66
CA GLN A 137 -4.62 -23.23 2.12
C GLN A 137 -3.74 -21.97 2.20
N LEU A 138 -4.33 -20.79 1.98
CA LEU A 138 -3.58 -19.54 1.84
C LEU A 138 -3.55 -18.69 3.11
N THR A 139 -4.35 -19.00 4.14
CA THR A 139 -4.32 -18.22 5.38
C THR A 139 -2.96 -18.38 6.05
N PRO A 140 -2.18 -17.30 6.20
CA PRO A 140 -0.91 -17.38 6.89
C PRO A 140 -1.17 -17.82 8.33
N LYS A 141 -0.38 -18.79 8.82
CA LYS A 141 -0.49 -19.28 10.21
C LYS A 141 -0.16 -18.19 11.26
N VAL A 142 0.44 -17.09 10.83
CA VAL A 142 0.78 -15.95 11.67
C VAL A 142 -0.28 -14.87 11.55
N ASP A 143 -0.69 -14.30 12.69
CA ASP A 143 -1.60 -13.15 12.68
C ASP A 143 -0.89 -11.96 12.05
N VAL A 144 -1.47 -11.44 10.97
CA VAL A 144 -0.96 -10.29 10.21
C VAL A 144 -0.74 -9.08 11.13
N ARG A 145 -1.51 -8.95 12.21
CA ARG A 145 -1.37 -7.87 13.20
C ARG A 145 -0.02 -7.89 13.89
N VAL A 146 0.49 -9.09 14.21
CA VAL A 146 1.81 -9.24 14.86
C VAL A 146 2.91 -8.79 13.91
N VAL A 147 2.81 -9.16 12.64
CA VAL A 147 3.77 -8.74 11.60
C VAL A 147 3.79 -7.21 11.48
N ILE A 148 2.62 -6.58 11.44
CA ILE A 148 2.49 -5.11 11.38
C ILE A 148 3.11 -4.43 12.61
N LEU A 149 2.87 -4.96 13.81
CA LEU A 149 3.43 -4.39 15.04
C LEU A 149 4.95 -4.46 15.01
N VAL A 150 5.51 -5.63 14.67
CA VAL A 150 6.97 -5.83 14.60
C VAL A 150 7.61 -4.89 13.56
N THR A 151 6.98 -4.72 12.39
CA THR A 151 7.52 -3.82 11.36
C THR A 151 7.47 -2.35 11.79
N ILE A 152 6.39 -1.90 12.44
CA ILE A 152 6.28 -0.54 12.99
C ILE A 152 7.36 -0.28 14.05
N CYS A 153 7.57 -1.23 14.97
CA CYS A 153 8.62 -1.12 15.98
C CYS A 153 10.01 -1.05 15.34
N ALA A 154 10.30 -1.90 14.36
CA ALA A 154 11.58 -1.89 13.66
C ALA A 154 11.85 -0.57 12.94
N ILE A 155 10.85 -0.03 12.23
CA ILE A 155 10.95 1.28 11.56
C ILE A 155 11.18 2.39 12.59
N SER A 156 10.46 2.36 13.72
CA SER A 156 10.60 3.38 14.77
C SER A 156 11.99 3.35 15.40
N ILE A 157 12.56 2.17 15.64
CA ILE A 157 13.94 2.02 16.13
C ILE A 157 14.93 2.57 15.10
N PHE A 158 14.77 2.21 13.83
CA PHE A 158 15.64 2.72 12.77
C PHE A 158 15.57 4.25 12.65
N GLN A 159 14.38 4.84 12.71
CA GLN A 159 14.19 6.29 12.73
C GLN A 159 14.90 6.95 13.90
N TYR A 160 14.76 6.40 15.11
CA TYR A 160 15.44 6.93 16.29
C TYR A 160 16.96 6.97 16.11
N TYR A 161 17.56 5.88 15.65
CA TYR A 161 19.01 5.82 15.41
C TYR A 161 19.43 6.75 14.27
N SER A 162 18.67 6.81 13.18
CA SER A 162 18.92 7.72 12.07
C SER A 162 18.91 9.18 12.52
N TRP A 163 17.90 9.60 13.29
CA TRP A 163 17.81 10.96 13.82
C TRP A 163 18.92 11.27 14.81
N HIS A 164 19.23 10.33 15.71
CA HIS A 164 20.34 10.52 16.65
C HIS A 164 21.66 10.72 15.91
N SER A 165 21.92 9.94 14.86
CA SER A 165 23.11 10.09 14.01
C SER A 165 23.13 11.44 13.30
N SER A 166 22.04 11.80 12.63
CA SER A 166 21.94 13.07 11.89
C SER A 166 22.07 14.29 12.81
N TYR A 167 21.47 14.26 13.99
CA TYR A 167 21.61 15.30 15.01
C TYR A 167 23.07 15.45 15.47
N ASN A 168 23.73 14.33 15.80
CA ASN A 168 25.13 14.37 16.22
C ASN A 168 26.06 14.92 15.13
N GLU A 169 25.77 14.61 13.87
CA GLU A 169 26.52 15.12 12.72
C GLU A 169 26.31 16.64 12.53
N ALA A 170 25.07 17.10 12.56
CA ALA A 170 24.72 18.52 12.45
C ALA A 170 25.39 19.35 13.55
N ILE A 171 25.30 18.90 14.79
CA ILE A 171 25.97 19.51 15.95
C ILE A 171 27.49 19.56 15.77
N ASN A 172 28.11 18.47 15.29
CA ASN A 172 29.55 18.47 15.05
C ASN A 172 29.93 19.48 13.95
N TYR A 173 29.11 19.61 12.91
CA TYR A 173 29.30 20.62 11.86
C TYR A 173 29.19 22.05 12.40
N LEU A 174 28.14 22.38 13.14
CA LEU A 174 27.92 23.73 13.71
C LEU A 174 29.10 24.18 14.58
N VAL A 175 29.66 23.27 15.37
CA VAL A 175 30.83 23.56 16.20
C VAL A 175 32.08 23.87 15.36
N THR A 176 32.25 23.23 14.20
CA THR A 176 33.45 23.44 13.37
C THR A 176 33.46 24.80 12.68
N VAL A 177 32.30 25.28 12.24
CA VAL A 177 32.18 26.52 11.46
C VAL A 177 32.18 27.75 12.38
N PRO A 178 33.12 28.70 12.22
CA PRO A 178 33.23 29.87 13.10
C PRO A 178 31.99 30.77 13.09
N LYS A 179 31.29 30.86 11.96
CA LYS A 179 30.10 31.70 11.77
C LYS A 179 28.98 31.35 12.77
N TYR A 180 28.61 30.06 12.85
CA TYR A 180 27.54 29.61 13.75
C TYR A 180 27.96 29.76 15.20
N ARG A 181 29.21 29.41 15.53
CA ARG A 181 29.75 29.64 16.87
C ARG A 181 29.62 31.10 17.35
N ILE A 182 29.89 32.07 16.48
CA ILE A 182 29.73 33.50 16.80
C ILE A 182 28.24 33.83 17.03
N GLN A 183 27.35 33.31 16.18
CA GLN A 183 25.90 33.49 16.35
C GLN A 183 25.40 32.88 17.68
N ALA A 184 25.81 31.65 18.03
CA ALA A 184 25.54 31.02 19.32
C ALA A 184 25.91 31.94 20.49
N THR A 185 27.13 32.51 20.44
CA THR A 185 27.62 33.38 21.50
C THR A 185 26.84 34.69 21.61
N GLU A 186 26.31 35.20 20.50
CA GLU A 186 25.48 36.41 20.48
C GLU A 186 24.10 36.15 21.09
N ILE A 187 23.47 35.03 20.74
CA ILE A 187 22.18 34.61 21.30
C ILE A 187 22.31 34.37 22.81
N ALA A 188 23.35 33.66 23.26
CA ALA A 188 23.61 33.46 24.68
C ALA A 188 23.85 34.78 25.43
N ARG A 189 24.39 35.80 24.75
CA ARG A 189 24.55 37.15 25.32
C ARG A 189 23.20 37.83 25.47
N GLN A 190 22.33 37.74 24.47
CA GLN A 190 20.96 38.27 24.51
C GLN A 190 20.12 37.61 25.60
N GLN A 191 20.27 36.30 25.80
CA GLN A 191 19.59 35.55 26.85
C GLN A 191 20.15 35.81 28.27
N GLY A 192 21.18 36.65 28.41
CA GLY A 192 21.79 36.98 29.71
C GLY A 192 22.60 35.83 30.33
N LEU A 193 22.88 34.78 29.57
CA LEU A 193 23.61 33.59 30.04
C LEU A 193 25.14 33.81 30.11
N LEU A 194 25.63 34.97 29.63
CA LEU A 194 27.03 35.36 29.64
C LEU A 194 27.35 36.30 30.81
N ASN A 195 27.82 35.74 31.93
CA ASN A 195 28.43 36.54 33.00
C ASN A 195 29.76 37.15 32.54
N ARG A 196 29.90 38.49 32.63
CA ARG A 196 31.08 39.28 32.22
C ARG A 196 32.38 39.01 33.00
N THR A 197 32.34 38.16 34.03
CA THR A 197 33.41 37.98 35.02
C THR A 197 33.98 36.56 35.05
N LYS A 198 34.35 35.99 33.90
CA LYS A 198 35.29 34.86 33.87
C LYS A 198 36.49 35.17 32.99
N GLU A 199 37.63 35.09 33.66
CA GLU A 199 38.95 35.57 33.29
C GLU A 199 39.50 35.03 31.97
N LYS A 200 40.29 35.89 31.33
CA LYS A 200 41.31 35.56 30.35
C LYS A 200 42.21 34.45 30.90
N GLY A 201 42.02 33.22 30.45
CA GLY A 201 42.92 32.11 30.83
C GLY A 201 42.52 30.72 30.35
N LYS A 202 41.23 30.45 30.13
CA LYS A 202 40.76 29.19 29.50
C LYS A 202 39.77 29.51 28.39
N ASN A 203 40.30 29.89 27.23
CA ASN A 203 39.50 30.22 26.06
C ASN A 203 39.04 28.94 25.35
N ARG A 204 38.12 28.22 25.98
CA ARG A 204 37.29 27.19 25.37
C ARG A 204 36.16 26.95 26.36
N ARG A 205 35.04 27.64 26.17
CA ARG A 205 33.76 27.12 26.65
C ARG A 205 33.70 25.65 26.18
N SER A 206 33.33 24.72 27.06
CA SER A 206 33.38 23.30 26.71
C SER A 206 32.55 23.13 25.43
N LYS A 207 33.07 22.33 24.51
CA LYS A 207 32.41 22.01 23.24
C LYS A 207 30.92 21.65 23.47
N GLU A 208 30.58 21.12 24.65
CA GLU A 208 29.25 20.73 25.13
C GLU A 208 28.26 21.87 25.39
N GLU A 209 28.63 23.01 25.97
CA GLU A 209 27.65 24.09 26.26
C GLU A 209 27.13 24.76 24.97
N ILE A 210 27.90 24.74 23.89
CA ILE A 210 27.47 25.20 22.56
C ILE A 210 26.61 24.13 21.87
N ARG A 211 26.84 22.83 22.16
CA ARG A 211 26.08 21.70 21.60
C ARG A 211 24.62 21.69 22.07
N GLU A 212 24.34 22.16 23.28
CA GLU A 212 22.98 22.10 23.85
C GLU A 212 22.06 23.25 23.44
N GLN A 213 22.60 24.36 22.92
CA GLN A 213 21.85 25.61 22.73
C GLN A 213 21.37 25.88 21.30
N GLU A 214 21.91 25.18 20.29
CA GLU A 214 21.65 25.54 18.87
C GLU A 214 20.67 24.63 18.12
N GLU A 215 20.35 23.43 18.62
CA GLU A 215 19.36 22.57 17.96
C GLU A 215 18.39 21.92 18.95
N GLU A 216 17.09 22.09 18.69
CA GLU A 216 16.00 21.37 19.35
C GLU A 216 16.29 19.87 19.24
N LYS A 217 16.37 19.18 20.38
CA LYS A 217 16.52 17.71 20.39
C LYS A 217 15.34 17.10 19.63
N PRO A 218 15.54 16.01 18.87
CA PRO A 218 14.45 15.36 18.18
C PRO A 218 13.36 14.99 19.18
N ASN A 219 12.14 15.51 18.96
CA ASN A 219 11.03 15.28 19.86
C ASN A 219 10.59 13.83 19.75
N LEU A 220 10.41 13.17 20.90
CA LEU A 220 9.95 11.77 20.94
C LEU A 220 8.55 11.61 20.34
N SER A 221 7.75 12.68 20.30
CA SER A 221 6.45 12.73 19.65
C SER A 221 6.49 12.48 18.14
N ASP A 222 7.64 12.73 17.51
CA ASP A 222 7.78 12.63 16.06
C ASP A 222 8.02 11.19 15.63
N LEU A 223 8.42 10.31 16.56
CA LEU A 223 8.62 8.89 16.30
C LEU A 223 7.33 8.28 15.72
N LEU A 224 7.44 7.47 14.66
CA LEU A 224 6.27 6.93 13.95
C LEU A 224 5.27 6.25 14.90
N LEU A 225 5.76 5.47 15.87
CA LEU A 225 4.92 4.83 16.87
C LEU A 225 4.14 5.86 17.73
N CYS A 226 4.80 6.92 18.19
CA CYS A 226 4.16 7.99 18.94
C CYS A 226 3.17 8.79 18.06
N GLN A 227 3.50 9.02 16.79
CA GLN A 227 2.62 9.67 15.84
C GLN A 227 1.35 8.86 15.58
N ILE A 228 1.43 7.53 15.46
CA ILE A 228 0.25 6.67 15.32
C ILE A 228 -0.65 6.76 16.55
N VAL A 229 -0.07 6.74 17.75
CA VAL A 229 -0.84 6.80 19.01
C VAL A 229 -1.50 8.17 19.19
N LEU A 230 -0.83 9.25 18.79
CA LEU A 230 -1.36 10.62 18.92
C LEU A 230 -2.26 11.05 17.75
N CYS A 231 -2.20 10.34 16.61
CA CYS A 231 -2.98 10.68 15.41
C CYS A 231 -4.50 10.80 15.67
N PRO A 232 -5.15 9.86 16.38
CA PRO A 232 -6.59 10.00 16.70
C PRO A 232 -6.90 11.27 17.50
N TYR A 233 -6.02 11.66 18.42
CA TYR A 233 -6.18 12.89 19.20
C TYR A 233 -6.07 14.14 18.30
N TYR A 234 -5.07 14.20 17.41
CA TYR A 234 -4.94 15.31 16.47
C TYR A 234 -6.09 15.38 15.45
N VAL A 235 -6.60 14.24 15.00
CA VAL A 235 -7.75 14.18 14.08
C VAL A 235 -9.02 14.67 14.79
N THR A 236 -9.29 14.20 16.01
CA THR A 236 -10.50 14.60 16.76
C THR A 236 -10.47 16.09 17.11
N THR A 237 -9.34 16.62 17.57
CA THR A 237 -9.16 18.05 17.83
C THR A 237 -9.28 18.90 16.56
N TYR A 238 -8.71 18.47 15.45
CA TYR A 238 -8.83 19.16 14.16
C TYR A 238 -10.27 19.16 13.63
N VAL A 239 -10.99 18.04 13.76
CA VAL A 239 -12.40 17.94 13.36
C VAL A 239 -13.26 18.85 14.24
N ALA A 240 -13.05 18.84 15.56
CA ALA A 240 -13.76 19.73 16.48
C ALA A 240 -13.49 21.21 16.17
N TRP A 241 -12.23 21.56 15.91
CA TRP A 241 -11.85 22.91 15.47
C TRP A 241 -12.52 23.29 14.14
N SER A 242 -12.54 22.38 13.16
CA SER A 242 -13.14 22.61 11.84
C SER A 242 -14.66 22.79 11.90
N VAL A 243 -15.34 21.98 12.72
CA VAL A 243 -16.78 22.09 12.97
C VAL A 243 -17.10 23.41 13.67
N SER A 244 -16.33 23.78 14.69
CA SER A 244 -16.45 25.07 15.38
C SER A 244 -16.23 26.24 14.42
N TRP A 245 -15.21 26.15 13.56
CA TRP A 245 -14.91 27.15 12.54
C TRP A 245 -16.06 27.31 11.55
N PHE A 246 -16.57 26.21 11.01
CA PHE A 246 -17.71 26.21 10.09
C PHE A 246 -18.96 26.83 10.74
N TYR A 247 -19.26 26.46 11.98
CA TYR A 247 -20.38 27.03 12.71
C TYR A 247 -20.24 28.55 12.91
N ARG A 248 -19.08 29.01 13.41
CA ARG A 248 -18.83 30.44 13.70
C ARG A 248 -18.84 31.31 12.44
N PHE A 249 -18.15 30.90 11.38
CA PHE A 249 -17.93 31.77 10.22
C PHE A 249 -18.90 31.53 9.07
N THR A 250 -19.44 30.31 8.90
CA THR A 250 -20.40 30.00 7.83
C THR A 250 -21.85 30.18 8.28
N VAL A 251 -22.20 29.70 9.49
CA VAL A 251 -23.58 29.76 9.98
C VAL A 251 -23.87 31.07 10.71
N ARG A 252 -23.00 31.44 11.67
CA ARG A 252 -23.20 32.62 12.52
C ARG A 252 -22.72 33.94 11.88
N ARG A 253 -21.85 33.86 10.87
CA ARG A 253 -21.26 35.00 10.14
C ARG A 253 -20.55 36.00 11.06
N ASP A 254 -19.84 35.51 12.07
CA ASP A 254 -19.04 36.36 12.95
C ASP A 254 -17.86 37.01 12.19
N HIS A 255 -17.41 38.20 12.62
CA HIS A 255 -16.22 38.84 12.06
C HIS A 255 -14.94 38.11 12.46
N TYR A 256 -13.97 38.00 11.55
CA TYR A 256 -12.67 37.37 11.86
C TYR A 256 -11.90 38.19 12.89
N GLY A 257 -11.46 37.53 13.97
CA GLY A 257 -10.45 38.06 14.89
C GLY A 257 -9.05 38.01 14.28
N ASP A 258 -8.07 38.56 14.99
CA ASP A 258 -6.70 38.68 14.45
C ASP A 258 -6.00 37.32 14.33
N GLN A 259 -6.29 36.38 15.24
CA GLN A 259 -5.77 35.01 15.17
C GLN A 259 -6.31 34.26 13.95
N GLU A 260 -7.61 34.43 13.65
CA GLU A 260 -8.25 33.83 12.49
C GLU A 260 -7.76 34.43 11.17
N LYS A 261 -7.52 35.75 11.15
CA LYS A 261 -6.87 36.42 10.01
C LYS A 261 -5.46 35.87 9.79
N LEU A 262 -4.64 35.73 10.84
CA LEU A 262 -3.29 35.16 10.74
C LEU A 262 -3.32 33.71 10.23
N TYR A 263 -4.26 32.89 10.71
CA TYR A 263 -4.47 31.54 10.20
C TYR A 263 -4.79 31.53 8.70
N LEU A 264 -5.69 32.40 8.24
CA LEU A 264 -6.04 32.53 6.83
C LEU A 264 -4.88 33.04 5.98
N ILE A 265 -4.11 34.02 6.47
CA ILE A 265 -2.89 34.52 5.81
C ILE A 265 -1.90 33.36 5.62
N ARG A 266 -1.58 32.62 6.68
CA ARG A 266 -0.70 31.46 6.63
C ARG A 266 -1.20 30.41 5.62
N ARG A 267 -2.50 30.13 5.63
CA ARG A 267 -3.15 29.19 4.70
C ARG A 267 -3.03 29.64 3.24
N ASN A 268 -3.25 30.92 2.97
CA ASN A 268 -3.09 31.49 1.62
C ASN A 268 -1.63 31.41 1.15
N MET A 269 -0.68 31.66 2.06
CA MET A 269 0.77 31.61 1.81
C MET A 269 1.34 30.20 1.70
N ARG A 270 0.60 29.17 2.12
CA ARG A 270 1.05 27.76 2.16
C ARG A 270 2.33 27.53 2.97
N MET A 271 2.49 28.28 4.06
CA MET A 271 3.62 28.14 4.97
C MET A 271 3.32 27.14 6.09
N SER A 272 4.35 26.43 6.57
CA SER A 272 4.22 25.64 7.81
C SER A 272 3.99 26.58 9.01
N GLN A 273 3.46 26.05 10.10
CA GLN A 273 3.26 26.81 11.33
C GLN A 273 4.60 27.37 11.85
N SER A 274 5.64 26.52 11.91
CA SER A 274 6.99 26.92 12.34
C SER A 274 7.61 28.00 11.47
N GLN A 275 7.47 27.93 10.14
CA GLN A 275 7.96 28.96 9.23
C GLN A 275 7.26 30.28 9.47
N PHE A 276 5.94 30.25 9.69
CA PHE A 276 5.17 31.46 9.94
C PHE A 276 5.50 32.09 11.30
N ASP A 277 5.71 31.26 12.33
CA ASP A 277 6.05 31.71 13.68
C ASP A 277 7.48 32.28 13.75
N SER A 278 8.38 31.85 12.86
CA SER A 278 9.73 32.41 12.73
C SER A 278 9.78 33.82 12.13
N LEU A 279 8.66 34.32 11.58
CA LEU A 279 8.58 35.65 11.00
C LEU A 279 8.51 36.73 12.10
N ASP A 280 9.24 37.83 11.87
CA ASP A 280 9.23 39.00 12.74
C ASP A 280 7.80 39.51 12.96
N GLU A 281 7.47 39.93 14.17
CA GLU A 281 6.14 40.45 14.52
C GLU A 281 5.72 41.61 13.61
N ASN A 282 6.67 42.50 13.27
CA ASN A 282 6.45 43.61 12.34
C ASN A 282 5.98 43.14 10.95
N THR A 283 6.52 42.02 10.45
CA THR A 283 6.12 41.47 9.16
C THR A 283 4.70 40.89 9.21
N ARG A 284 4.36 40.20 10.30
CA ARG A 284 3.01 39.68 10.55
C ARG A 284 1.99 40.82 10.64
N GLU A 285 2.33 41.92 11.31
CA GLU A 285 1.49 43.13 11.31
C GLU A 285 1.31 43.74 9.92
N THR A 286 2.36 43.81 9.09
CA THR A 286 2.19 44.31 7.71
C THR A 286 1.25 43.45 6.88
N PHE A 287 1.22 42.14 7.09
CA PHE A 287 0.27 41.26 6.41
C PHE A 287 -1.17 41.49 6.84
N LEU A 288 -1.38 41.78 8.13
CA LEU A 288 -2.68 42.19 8.64
C LEU A 288 -3.10 43.55 8.06
N LYS A 289 -2.20 44.54 8.01
CA LYS A 289 -2.47 45.86 7.41
C LYS A 289 -2.83 45.76 5.93
N LYS A 290 -2.14 44.90 5.17
CA LYS A 290 -2.42 44.62 3.74
C LYS A 290 -3.66 43.74 3.51
N GLN A 291 -4.29 43.24 4.56
CA GLN A 291 -5.48 42.39 4.51
C GLN A 291 -5.31 41.10 3.69
N LEU A 292 -4.15 40.47 3.82
CA LEU A 292 -3.77 39.29 3.02
C LEU A 292 -4.56 38.00 3.36
N TRP A 293 -5.47 38.05 4.34
CA TRP A 293 -6.42 36.96 4.58
C TRP A 293 -7.46 36.84 3.45
N ILE A 294 -7.69 37.92 2.69
CA ILE A 294 -8.53 37.92 1.49
C ILE A 294 -7.69 37.38 0.33
N LYS A 295 -8.17 36.31 -0.30
CA LYS A 295 -7.43 35.58 -1.34
C LYS A 295 -7.03 36.47 -2.53
N GLU A 296 -7.93 37.33 -3.01
CA GLU A 296 -7.67 38.24 -4.12
C GLU A 296 -6.54 39.24 -3.81
N LYS A 297 -6.53 39.82 -2.60
CA LYS A 297 -5.48 40.74 -2.16
C LYS A 297 -4.14 40.02 -2.01
N TYR A 298 -4.16 38.78 -1.53
CA TYR A 298 -2.96 37.95 -1.47
C TYR A 298 -2.40 37.64 -2.86
N GLU A 299 -3.24 37.36 -3.85
CA GLU A 299 -2.79 37.09 -5.21
C GLU A 299 -2.11 38.31 -5.84
N ILE A 300 -2.67 39.50 -5.64
CA ILE A 300 -2.04 40.76 -6.06
C ILE A 300 -0.69 40.95 -5.36
N TYR A 301 -0.66 40.81 -4.03
CA TYR A 301 0.59 40.94 -3.25
C TYR A 301 1.66 39.93 -3.70
N ARG A 302 1.25 38.69 -4.00
CA ARG A 302 2.16 37.67 -4.51
C ARG A 302 2.75 38.08 -5.87
N GLN A 303 1.94 38.61 -6.77
CA GLN A 303 2.42 39.12 -8.06
C GLN A 303 3.40 40.28 -7.88
N GLU A 304 3.09 41.24 -7.01
CA GLU A 304 4.00 42.35 -6.66
C GLU A 304 5.34 41.82 -6.14
N GLN A 305 5.33 40.84 -5.23
CA GLN A 305 6.56 40.25 -4.72
C GLN A 305 7.36 39.49 -5.78
N GLU A 306 6.69 38.76 -6.69
CA GLU A 306 7.35 38.10 -7.82
C GLU A 306 7.97 39.12 -8.79
N GLU A 307 7.32 40.24 -9.04
CA GLU A 307 7.83 41.35 -9.87
C GLU A 307 9.00 42.08 -9.20
N GLU A 308 8.89 42.42 -7.91
CA GLU A 308 9.98 43.01 -7.14
C GLU A 308 11.21 42.10 -7.14
N MET A 309 11.01 40.79 -6.99
CA MET A 309 12.09 39.80 -7.07
C MET A 309 12.70 39.75 -8.48
N LYS A 310 11.89 39.78 -9.55
CA LYS A 310 12.39 39.87 -10.94
C LYS A 310 13.20 41.15 -11.17
N VAL A 311 12.73 42.30 -10.67
CA VAL A 311 13.42 43.58 -10.77
C VAL A 311 14.72 43.53 -9.97
N LYS A 312 14.72 43.06 -8.72
CA LYS A 312 15.94 42.87 -7.91
C LYS A 312 16.92 41.95 -8.61
N MET A 313 16.45 40.85 -9.20
CA MET A 313 17.30 39.98 -10.01
C MET A 313 17.90 40.75 -11.19
N ALA A 314 17.13 41.60 -11.86
CA ALA A 314 17.53 42.41 -13.01
C ALA A 314 18.49 43.55 -12.66
N THR A 315 18.36 44.19 -11.50
CA THR A 315 19.05 45.44 -11.13
C THR A 315 20.23 45.23 -10.19
N ASP A 316 20.08 44.40 -9.15
CA ASP A 316 21.07 44.20 -8.08
C ASP A 316 22.37 43.58 -8.65
N PRO A 317 23.54 44.24 -8.49
CA PRO A 317 24.82 43.69 -8.90
C PRO A 317 25.11 42.29 -8.35
N ARG A 318 24.68 41.97 -7.12
CA ARG A 318 24.85 40.64 -6.51
C ARG A 318 24.02 39.59 -7.23
N MET A 319 22.76 39.91 -7.53
CA MET A 319 21.88 39.00 -8.27
C MET A 319 22.26 38.87 -9.75
N LYS A 320 22.79 39.93 -10.39
CA LYS A 320 23.41 39.85 -11.71
C LYS A 320 24.61 38.92 -11.73
N ARG A 321 25.41 38.89 -10.66
CA ARG A 321 26.54 37.98 -10.50
C ARG A 321 26.06 36.55 -10.30
N TYR A 322 25.07 36.34 -9.43
CA TYR A 322 24.46 35.03 -9.19
C TYR A 322 23.81 34.45 -10.45
N ARG A 323 23.08 35.26 -11.24
CA ARG A 323 22.52 34.82 -12.53
C ARG A 323 23.60 34.42 -13.54
N ARG A 324 24.72 35.17 -13.61
CA ARG A 324 25.87 34.81 -14.45
C ARG A 324 26.51 33.50 -13.99
N TRP A 325 26.67 33.33 -12.68
CA TRP A 325 27.16 32.10 -12.08
C TRP A 325 26.23 30.92 -12.37
N MET A 326 24.90 31.04 -12.15
CA MET A 326 23.95 29.98 -12.49
C MET A 326 23.98 29.58 -13.98
N LYS A 327 24.19 30.55 -14.88
CA LYS A 327 24.33 30.28 -16.33
C LYS A 327 25.63 29.54 -16.67
N ASN A 328 26.71 29.80 -15.94
CA ASN A 328 28.05 29.30 -16.26
C ASN A 328 28.44 28.04 -15.46
N GLU A 329 28.03 27.93 -14.20
CA GLU A 329 28.52 26.99 -13.17
C GLU A 329 27.39 26.41 -12.29
N GLY A 330 26.11 26.67 -12.61
CA GLY A 330 24.98 26.18 -11.81
C GLY A 330 24.78 24.66 -11.88
N PRO A 331 24.19 24.04 -10.84
CA PRO A 331 23.88 22.61 -10.83
C PRO A 331 22.90 22.28 -11.96
N GLY A 332 23.27 21.33 -12.84
CA GLY A 332 22.50 20.93 -14.02
C GLY A 332 23.17 21.21 -15.38
N ARG A 333 24.38 21.78 -15.40
CA ARG A 333 25.17 21.92 -16.63
C ARG A 333 25.92 20.61 -16.94
N LEU A 334 25.68 20.01 -18.11
CA LEU A 334 26.58 19.00 -18.70
C LEU A 334 27.85 19.72 -19.13
N THR A 335 28.88 19.72 -18.27
CA THR A 335 30.24 20.04 -18.69
C THR A 335 30.77 18.82 -19.43
N PHE A 336 30.84 18.91 -20.77
CA PHE A 336 31.70 18.00 -21.52
C PHE A 336 33.12 18.28 -21.04
N ILE A 337 33.69 17.32 -20.31
CA ILE A 337 35.12 17.28 -20.04
C ILE A 337 35.71 16.86 -21.38
N ASP A 338 36.22 17.82 -22.14
CA ASP A 338 36.99 17.53 -23.35
C ASP A 338 38.33 16.95 -22.87
N ASP A 339 38.40 15.62 -22.77
CA ASP A 339 39.64 14.84 -22.60
C ASP A 339 40.51 14.88 -23.86
#